data_AF-A0AAT9KRT6-F1
#
_entry.id   AF-A0AAT9KRT6-F1
#
_cell.length_a   1.000
_cell.length_b   1.000
_cell.length_c   1.000
_cell.angle_alpha   90.00
_cell.angle_beta   90.00
_cell.angle_gamma   90.00
#
_symmetry.space_group_name_H-M   'P 1'
#
loop_
_entity.id
_entity.type
_entity.pdbx_description
1 polymer ?
#
loop_
_entity_poly.entity_id
_entity_poly.type
_entity_poly.pdbx_seq_one_letter_code
_entity_poly.pdbx_strand_id
1 'polypeptide(L)'
;MNTRNRSFRVAAASLGLATCLGLATMSGSQAVASQTTTAPAQEQEALLGCLVIVEQGEKLPTSFNRWAKVRNDCGRDIALVTVQLDYHVDPTCTPIHAGGYAVYSWLATLQENVLANYAYECPAP
;
A
#
# COMPACT_ATOMS: atom_id res chain seq x y z
N MET A 1 -5.07 4.93 39.98
CA MET A 1 -6.50 4.59 39.85
C MET A 1 -7.22 5.70 39.09
N ASN A 2 -7.60 5.45 37.82
CA ASN A 2 -8.82 6.01 37.20
C ASN A 2 -8.95 5.45 35.78
N THR A 3 -9.62 4.31 35.69
CA THR A 3 -9.99 3.61 34.47
C THR A 3 -11.21 4.29 33.85
N ARG A 4 -11.12 4.77 32.61
CA ARG A 4 -12.31 5.16 31.83
C ARG A 4 -12.36 4.39 30.52
N ASN A 5 -13.02 3.24 30.62
CA ASN A 5 -13.68 2.52 29.55
C ASN A 5 -14.54 3.47 28.70
N ARG A 6 -14.33 3.50 27.40
CA ARG A 6 -15.37 3.90 26.44
C ARG A 6 -15.44 2.86 25.33
N SER A 7 -16.34 1.91 25.54
CA SER A 7 -16.84 1.01 24.51
C SER A 7 -17.79 1.80 23.61
N PHE A 8 -17.55 1.78 22.30
CA PHE A 8 -18.56 2.15 21.31
C PHE A 8 -18.96 0.88 20.55
N ARG A 9 -20.27 0.61 20.52
CA ARG A 9 -20.88 -0.48 19.74
C ARG A 9 -21.44 0.07 18.42
N VAL A 10 -21.03 -0.60 17.35
CA VAL A 10 -21.78 -1.11 16.18
C VAL A 10 -22.96 -0.28 15.64
N ALA A 11 -22.88 0.05 14.35
CA ALA A 11 -24.02 0.00 13.46
C ALA A 11 -23.60 -0.67 12.13
N ALA A 12 -24.09 -1.88 11.90
CA ALA A 12 -24.10 -2.52 10.59
C ALA A 12 -25.35 -2.05 9.85
N ALA A 13 -25.20 -1.55 8.63
CA ALA A 13 -26.29 -1.30 7.72
C ALA A 13 -26.21 -2.31 6.57
N SER A 14 -27.09 -3.30 6.61
CA SER A 14 -27.49 -4.12 5.47
C SER A 14 -28.76 -3.51 4.86
N LEU A 15 -28.91 -3.61 3.53
CA LEU A 15 -30.08 -3.38 2.64
C LEU A 15 -29.55 -2.67 1.36
N GLY A 16 -29.74 -3.13 0.13
CA GLY A 16 -30.58 -4.23 -0.35
C GLY A 16 -30.30 -4.57 -1.82
N LEU A 17 -30.96 -5.64 -2.26
CA LEU A 17 -30.97 -6.18 -3.62
C LEU A 17 -31.48 -5.16 -4.64
N ALA A 18 -30.82 -5.10 -5.80
CA ALA A 18 -31.46 -4.73 -7.06
C ALA A 18 -30.95 -5.66 -8.18
N THR A 19 -31.79 -6.61 -8.54
CA THR A 19 -31.72 -7.46 -9.73
C THR A 19 -32.02 -6.65 -10.99
N CYS A 20 -31.20 -6.79 -12.03
CA CYS A 20 -31.63 -6.59 -13.42
C CYS A 20 -31.13 -7.75 -14.27
N LEU A 21 -32.07 -8.64 -14.61
CA LEU A 21 -31.96 -9.56 -15.75
C LEU A 21 -31.87 -8.73 -17.03
N GLY A 22 -30.84 -9.00 -17.83
CA GLY A 22 -30.73 -8.52 -19.20
C GLY A 22 -30.00 -9.56 -20.04
N LEU A 23 -30.75 -10.57 -20.49
CA LEU A 23 -30.27 -11.62 -21.39
C LEU A 23 -30.48 -11.13 -22.83
N ALA A 24 -29.39 -10.79 -23.53
CA ALA A 24 -29.41 -10.59 -24.98
C ALA A 24 -28.36 -11.52 -25.60
N THR A 25 -28.87 -12.53 -26.30
CA THR A 25 -28.12 -13.43 -27.16
C THR A 25 -27.76 -12.72 -28.47
N MET A 26 -26.57 -12.97 -29.04
CA MET A 26 -26.38 -13.50 -30.41
C MET A 26 -24.90 -13.41 -30.87
N SER A 27 -24.32 -14.60 -31.08
CA SER A 27 -23.36 -15.05 -32.10
C SER A 27 -22.12 -14.26 -32.52
N GLY A 28 -20.98 -14.97 -32.49
CA GLY A 28 -20.06 -15.01 -33.64
C GLY A 28 -18.61 -14.62 -33.35
N SER A 29 -17.79 -15.60 -32.96
CA SER A 29 -16.35 -15.47 -32.71
C SER A 29 -15.55 -15.22 -33.99
N GLN A 30 -14.64 -14.23 -33.97
CA GLN A 30 -13.25 -14.44 -34.38
C GLN A 30 -12.33 -13.58 -33.50
N ALA A 31 -11.43 -14.28 -32.80
CA ALA A 31 -10.42 -13.73 -31.93
C ALA A 31 -9.29 -13.12 -32.76
N VAL A 32 -8.98 -11.85 -32.50
CA VAL A 32 -7.63 -11.32 -32.66
C VAL A 32 -7.28 -10.70 -31.32
N ALA A 33 -6.34 -11.34 -30.64
CA ALA A 33 -5.76 -10.86 -29.41
C ALA A 33 -5.10 -9.50 -29.67
N SER A 34 -5.80 -8.42 -29.34
CA SER A 34 -5.10 -7.20 -28.94
C SER A 34 -4.39 -7.55 -27.65
N GLN A 35 -3.08 -7.71 -27.75
CA GLN A 35 -2.20 -7.79 -26.60
C GLN A 35 -2.23 -6.43 -25.91
N THR A 36 -3.26 -6.21 -25.11
CA THR A 36 -3.11 -5.32 -23.97
C THR A 36 -2.12 -6.03 -23.07
N THR A 37 -0.87 -5.60 -23.14
CA THR A 37 0.12 -5.90 -22.11
C THR A 37 -0.41 -5.29 -20.81
N THR A 38 -1.22 -6.07 -20.10
CA THR A 38 -1.54 -5.81 -18.70
C THR A 38 -0.21 -5.81 -17.97
N ALA A 39 0.27 -4.62 -17.59
CA ALA A 39 1.33 -4.49 -16.61
C ALA A 39 0.97 -5.36 -15.38
N PRO A 40 1.95 -5.98 -14.70
CA PRO A 40 1.69 -6.94 -13.63
C PRO A 40 1.15 -6.22 -12.38
N ALA A 41 -0.11 -5.79 -12.41
CA ALA A 41 -0.79 -5.21 -11.26
C ALA A 41 -1.06 -6.28 -10.18
N GLN A 42 -1.25 -7.54 -10.60
CA GLN A 42 -1.62 -8.63 -9.69
C GLN A 42 -0.42 -9.25 -8.94
N GLU A 43 0.80 -9.14 -9.46
CA GLU A 43 1.99 -9.64 -8.76
C GLU A 43 2.46 -8.66 -7.68
N GLN A 44 2.19 -7.37 -7.87
CA GLN A 44 2.43 -6.35 -6.86
C GLN A 44 1.45 -6.50 -5.68
N GLU A 45 0.16 -6.77 -5.96
CA GLU A 45 -0.90 -6.86 -4.94
C GLU A 45 -0.69 -7.96 -3.90
N ALA A 46 -0.01 -9.06 -4.26
CA ALA A 46 0.30 -10.17 -3.36
C ALA A 46 1.45 -9.87 -2.38
N LEU A 47 2.35 -8.93 -2.72
CA LEU A 47 3.48 -8.51 -1.87
C LEU A 47 3.10 -7.41 -0.86
N LEU A 48 1.96 -6.72 -1.08
CA LEU A 48 1.50 -5.58 -0.28
C LEU A 48 0.90 -5.96 1.08
N GLY A 49 0.62 -7.24 1.33
CA GLY A 49 -0.21 -7.64 2.46
C GLY A 49 0.47 -7.55 3.84
N CYS A 50 1.79 -7.68 3.92
CA CYS A 50 2.49 -7.87 5.19
C CYS A 50 3.57 -6.83 5.53
N LEU A 51 3.89 -5.92 4.61
CA LEU A 51 4.72 -4.75 4.90
C LEU A 51 3.80 -3.56 5.19
N VAL A 52 3.76 -3.12 6.44
CA VAL A 52 2.75 -2.17 6.92
C VAL A 52 3.40 -0.84 7.28
N ILE A 53 2.95 0.26 6.67
CA ILE A 53 3.29 1.61 7.14
C ILE A 53 2.52 1.85 8.44
N VAL A 54 3.23 1.88 9.56
CA VAL A 54 2.61 2.01 10.90
C VAL A 54 2.59 3.44 11.42
N GLU A 55 3.45 4.30 10.87
CA GLU A 55 3.62 5.68 11.30
C GLU A 55 4.26 6.47 10.16
N GLN A 56 3.82 7.70 9.92
CA GLN A 56 4.48 8.61 8.98
C GLN A 56 4.24 10.07 9.39
N GLY A 57 5.09 10.97 8.95
CA GLY A 57 4.92 12.39 9.25
C GLY A 57 6.01 13.31 8.75
N GLU A 58 6.06 14.48 9.38
CA GLU A 58 6.99 15.58 9.08
C GLU A 58 7.94 15.80 10.25
N LYS A 59 9.21 16.06 9.94
CA LYS A 59 10.18 16.53 10.93
C LYS A 59 10.38 18.04 10.78
N LEU A 60 9.45 18.83 11.31
CA LEU A 60 9.55 20.29 11.40
C LEU A 60 10.57 20.72 12.48
N PRO A 61 11.19 21.93 12.41
CA PRO A 61 10.92 23.03 11.47
C PRO A 61 12.05 23.41 10.48
N THR A 62 13.24 22.80 10.55
CA THR A 62 14.40 23.23 9.73
C THR A 62 14.70 22.34 8.52
N SER A 63 13.98 21.23 8.39
CA SER A 63 14.14 20.32 7.27
C SER A 63 12.76 19.89 6.80
N PHE A 64 12.46 20.05 5.53
CA PHE A 64 11.27 19.46 4.89
C PHE A 64 11.40 17.93 4.79
N ASN A 65 11.94 17.28 5.81
CA ASN A 65 12.14 15.85 5.85
C ASN A 65 10.81 15.19 6.23
N ARG A 66 10.34 14.36 5.31
CA ARG A 66 9.27 13.40 5.55
C ARG A 66 9.87 12.10 6.01
N TRP A 67 9.05 11.29 6.66
CA TRP A 67 9.46 9.95 7.03
C TRP A 67 8.25 9.01 7.12
N ALA A 68 8.53 7.72 6.94
CA ALA A 68 7.60 6.64 7.19
C ALA A 68 8.31 5.50 7.91
N LYS A 69 7.63 4.89 8.88
CA LYS A 69 8.05 3.67 9.57
C LYS A 69 7.26 2.50 8.99
N VAL A 70 7.98 1.54 8.44
CA VAL A 70 7.44 0.30 7.87
C VAL A 70 7.75 -0.86 8.79
N ARG A 71 6.75 -1.64 9.16
CA ARG A 71 6.88 -2.88 9.93
C ARG A 71 6.75 -4.10 9.02
N ASN A 72 7.57 -5.11 9.26
CA ASN A 72 7.49 -6.40 8.57
C ASN A 72 6.67 -7.39 9.40
N ASP A 73 5.42 -7.60 9.00
CA ASP A 73 4.48 -8.58 9.57
C ASP A 73 4.45 -9.90 8.77
N CYS A 74 5.40 -10.12 7.85
CA CYS A 74 5.40 -11.28 6.95
C CYS A 74 5.81 -12.60 7.62
N GLY A 75 6.24 -12.58 8.88
CA GLY A 75 6.74 -13.77 9.59
C GLY A 75 8.06 -14.34 9.02
N ARG A 76 8.69 -13.65 8.07
CA ARG A 76 9.99 -13.97 7.47
C ARG A 76 10.82 -12.71 7.31
N ASP A 77 12.13 -12.88 7.22
CA ASP A 77 13.02 -11.78 6.86
C ASP A 77 12.79 -11.37 5.40
N ILE A 78 12.76 -10.07 5.14
CA ILE A 78 12.70 -9.49 3.80
C ILE A 78 14.03 -8.82 3.51
N ALA A 79 14.69 -9.27 2.44
CA ALA A 79 16.08 -8.88 2.15
C ALA A 79 16.20 -7.40 1.79
N LEU A 80 15.24 -6.84 1.05
CA LEU A 80 15.25 -5.45 0.62
C LEU A 80 13.81 -4.93 0.52
N VAL A 81 13.49 -3.87 1.26
CA VAL A 81 12.19 -3.18 1.24
C VAL A 81 12.39 -1.72 0.84
N THR A 82 11.47 -1.19 0.03
CA THR A 82 11.34 0.24 -0.26
C THR A 82 9.89 0.70 -0.06
N VAL A 83 9.67 2.02 -0.13
CA VAL A 83 8.36 2.68 -0.06
C VAL A 83 8.02 3.35 -1.39
N GLN A 84 6.78 3.17 -1.84
CA GLN A 84 6.20 3.98 -2.90
C GLN A 84 5.73 5.30 -2.32
N LEU A 85 6.20 6.40 -2.90
CA LEU A 85 5.76 7.75 -2.61
C LEU A 85 4.78 8.21 -3.72
N ASP A 86 3.99 9.27 -3.51
CA ASP A 86 2.91 9.68 -4.44
C ASP A 86 3.31 9.77 -5.92
N TYR A 87 4.54 10.20 -6.22
CA TYR A 87 5.00 10.43 -7.59
C TYR A 87 6.36 9.78 -7.91
N HIS A 88 6.98 9.13 -6.94
CA HIS A 88 8.29 8.50 -7.11
C HIS A 88 8.48 7.33 -6.14
N VAL A 89 9.45 6.48 -6.44
CA VAL A 89 9.89 5.40 -5.54
C VAL A 89 11.04 5.94 -4.68
N ASP A 90 11.05 5.63 -3.39
CA ASP A 90 12.25 5.90 -2.59
C ASP A 90 13.41 5.02 -3.11
N PRO A 91 14.57 5.60 -3.48
CA PRO A 91 15.66 4.82 -4.06
C PRO A 91 16.32 3.87 -3.06
N THR A 92 15.97 3.97 -1.77
CA THR A 92 16.61 3.22 -0.70
C THR A 92 15.92 1.89 -0.48
N CYS A 93 16.69 0.83 -0.64
CA CYS A 93 16.27 -0.53 -0.30
C CYS A 93 16.94 -0.97 1.00
N THR A 94 16.15 -1.35 2.01
CA THR A 94 16.65 -1.73 3.35
C THR A 94 16.13 -3.10 3.76
N PRO A 95 16.96 -4.00 4.31
CA PRO A 95 16.48 -5.26 4.89
C PRO A 95 15.61 -5.00 6.12
N ILE A 96 14.54 -5.79 6.29
CA ILE A 96 13.71 -5.77 7.50
C ILE A 96 13.51 -7.21 7.99
N HIS A 97 14.01 -7.49 9.19
CA HIS A 97 13.80 -8.78 9.85
C HIS A 97 12.33 -9.01 10.21
N ALA A 98 11.93 -10.27 10.37
CA ALA A 98 10.58 -10.64 10.81
C ALA A 98 10.20 -9.93 12.12
N GLY A 99 9.07 -9.20 12.12
CA GLY A 99 8.60 -8.40 13.26
C GLY A 99 9.37 -7.10 13.49
N GLY A 100 10.41 -6.82 12.70
CA GLY A 100 11.20 -5.59 12.76
C GLY A 100 10.53 -4.42 12.07
N TYR A 101 11.19 -3.26 12.12
CA TYR A 101 10.79 -2.08 11.38
C TYR A 101 12.00 -1.35 10.77
N ALA A 102 11.76 -0.64 9.68
CA ALA A 102 12.69 0.33 9.10
C ALA A 102 12.03 1.71 9.03
N VAL A 103 12.86 2.75 9.09
CA VAL A 103 12.42 4.14 8.94
C VAL A 103 13.03 4.69 7.66
N TYR A 104 12.16 5.12 6.75
CA TYR A 104 12.52 5.78 5.50
C TYR A 104 12.35 7.28 5.70
N SER A 105 13.21 8.07 5.07
CA SER A 105 13.11 9.52 5.11
C SER A 105 13.51 10.13 3.78
N TRP A 106 12.71 11.08 3.30
CA TRP A 106 12.96 11.78 2.05
C TRP A 106 12.76 13.29 2.24
N LEU A 107 13.39 14.06 1.36
CA LEU A 107 13.15 15.50 1.27
C LEU A 107 11.82 15.72 0.57
N ALA A 108 10.81 16.24 1.27
CA ALA A 108 9.71 16.90 0.62
C ALA A 108 10.19 18.24 0.07
N THR A 109 9.93 18.51 -1.20
CA THR A 109 9.98 19.88 -1.69
C THR A 109 8.77 20.62 -1.10
N LEU A 110 8.89 21.94 -0.89
CA LEU A 110 7.82 22.79 -0.36
C LEU A 110 6.47 22.67 -1.08
N GLN A 111 6.47 22.18 -2.31
CA GLN A 111 5.30 22.10 -3.18
C GLN A 111 4.62 20.73 -3.16
N GLU A 112 5.27 19.69 -2.63
CA GLU A 112 4.74 18.33 -2.68
C GLU A 112 4.71 17.75 -1.26
N ASN A 113 3.50 17.71 -0.69
CA ASN A 113 3.22 16.98 0.54
C ASN A 113 3.21 15.48 0.25
N VAL A 114 4.38 14.94 -0.10
CA VAL A 114 4.54 13.55 -0.53
C VAL A 114 4.52 12.64 0.69
N LEU A 115 3.49 11.79 0.77
CA LEU A 115 3.39 10.75 1.77
C LEU A 115 3.78 9.38 1.20
N ALA A 116 4.06 8.43 2.09
CA ALA A 116 4.24 7.04 1.69
C ALA A 116 2.87 6.38 1.52
N ASN A 117 2.69 5.71 0.37
CA ASN A 117 1.44 5.04 0.01
C ASN A 117 1.44 3.57 0.42
N TYR A 118 2.51 2.85 0.07
CA TYR A 118 2.68 1.44 0.41
C TYR A 118 4.17 1.07 0.45
N ALA A 119 4.49 -0.06 1.06
CA ALA A 119 5.83 -0.62 1.10
C ALA A 119 5.87 -1.95 0.35
N TYR A 120 6.98 -2.26 -0.30
CA TYR A 120 7.14 -3.47 -1.09
C TYR A 120 8.59 -3.96 -1.14
N GLU A 121 8.78 -5.24 -1.45
CA GLU A 121 10.09 -5.85 -1.62
C GLU A 121 10.77 -5.30 -2.89
N CYS A 122 12.02 -4.87 -2.80
CA CYS A 122 12.73 -4.36 -3.96
C CYS A 122 12.94 -5.45 -5.01
N PRO A 123 12.89 -5.13 -6.31
CA PRO A 123 13.25 -6.09 -7.35
C PRO A 123 14.69 -6.56 -7.14
N ALA A 124 14.93 -7.86 -7.34
CA ALA A 124 16.28 -8.40 -7.33
C ALA A 124 17.13 -7.67 -8.39
N PRO A 125 18.42 -7.39 -8.10
CA PRO A 125 19.32 -6.73 -9.05
C PRO A 125 19.56 -7.54 -10.32
#